data_AF-A0A9Q8XJ68-F1
#
_entry.id   AF-A0A9Q8XJ68-F1
#
_cell.length_a   1.000
_cell.length_b   1.000
_cell.length_c   1.000
_cell.angle_alpha   90.00
_cell.angle_beta   90.00
_cell.angle_gamma   90.00
#
_symmetry.space_group_name_H-M   'P 1'
#
loop_
_entity.id
_entity.type
_entity.pdbx_description
1 polymer ?
#
loop_
_entity_poly.entity_id
_entity_poly.type
_entity_poly.pdbx_seq_one_letter_code
_entity_poly.pdbx_strand_id
1 'polypeptide(L)'
;MNGIEQLSDIERLKILKSIRLGCSTDNEFKPYLENYAGSLGVTEANRRVDGLLLEDEFLLLCKLMKSCFVINGLDQGLTIENNLKVPDYLAVFDTRNCIYDSESILEKLSAFVEVKTTDNAETKKLGAGFFKKYSNYADTFGIPLLIASRLKINAQQQWWIIQTQEQFQNHGRKASVECLTNSVGHILLNDCFITATKNIYVEKTFSNSPSISKVYDPAYGYLKSVTVKTDESAIVLEERDFLFNLFLDCFAQKQLPIRQHGEEVILTGVIDFMQNQLSSDMLLRANFCILDGHGHRYSSASRLLALVESGNATILYRDFIEHSLNFFNSDNFLFMVTKIGKEKTNQDIVSSLAVDG
;
A
#
# COMPACT_ATOMS: atom_id res chain seq x y z
N MET A 1 -2.33 26.40 23.96
CA MET A 1 -3.47 26.82 23.11
C MET A 1 -4.76 26.36 23.77
N ASN A 2 -5.39 27.20 24.60
CA ASN A 2 -6.54 26.79 25.42
C ASN A 2 -7.80 26.45 24.59
N GLY A 3 -7.89 26.96 23.34
CA GLY A 3 -9.02 26.70 22.46
C GLY A 3 -9.15 25.23 22.02
N ILE A 4 -8.06 24.46 21.99
CA ILE A 4 -8.10 23.03 21.60
C ILE A 4 -8.96 22.22 22.57
N GLU A 5 -8.91 22.56 23.87
CA GLU A 5 -9.68 21.89 24.91
C GLU A 5 -11.20 22.16 24.84
N GLN A 6 -11.63 23.08 23.98
CA GLN A 6 -13.05 23.39 23.74
C GLN A 6 -13.59 22.63 22.51
N LEU A 7 -12.71 22.04 21.70
CA LEU A 7 -13.11 21.30 20.51
C LEU A 7 -13.66 19.92 20.85
N SER A 8 -14.46 19.38 19.94
CA SER A 8 -14.92 17.99 20.02
C SER A 8 -13.76 17.00 19.87
N ASP A 9 -13.96 15.76 20.33
CA ASP A 9 -12.94 14.72 20.25
C ASP A 9 -12.43 14.51 18.81
N ILE A 10 -13.32 14.59 17.81
CA ILE A 10 -12.95 14.39 16.40
C ILE A 10 -12.05 15.52 15.88
N GLU A 11 -12.35 16.77 16.23
CA GLU A 11 -11.54 17.92 15.83
C GLU A 11 -10.17 17.92 16.53
N ARG A 12 -10.10 17.48 17.79
CA ARG A 12 -8.81 17.27 18.48
C ARG A 12 -7.98 16.18 17.81
N LEU A 13 -8.60 15.07 17.40
CA LEU A 13 -7.91 13.99 16.69
C LEU A 13 -7.33 14.47 15.35
N LYS A 14 -8.04 15.32 14.60
CA LYS A 14 -7.53 15.93 13.36
C LYS A 14 -6.30 16.81 13.60
N ILE A 15 -6.31 17.62 14.68
CA ILE A 15 -5.16 18.42 15.09
C ILE A 15 -3.99 17.51 15.48
N LEU A 16 -4.23 16.49 16.30
CA LEU A 16 -3.21 15.53 16.72
C LEU A 16 -2.61 14.77 15.52
N LYS A 17 -3.43 14.35 14.55
CA LYS A 17 -2.96 13.77 13.28
C LYS A 17 -1.99 14.73 12.59
N SER A 18 -2.37 16.01 12.44
CA SER A 18 -1.55 17.02 11.78
C SER A 18 -0.21 17.27 12.49
N ILE A 19 -0.23 17.36 13.83
CA ILE A 19 0.99 17.48 14.64
C ILE A 19 1.89 16.25 14.45
N ARG A 20 1.30 15.06 14.47
CA ARG A 20 2.02 13.80 14.28
C ARG A 20 2.78 13.73 12.95
N LEU A 21 2.25 14.33 11.88
CA LEU A 21 2.96 14.41 10.59
C LEU A 21 4.27 15.20 10.70
N GLY A 22 4.30 16.23 11.54
CA GLY A 22 5.48 17.06 11.79
C GLY A 22 6.53 16.38 12.68
N CYS A 23 6.13 15.43 13.53
CA CYS A 23 7.03 14.70 14.42
C CYS A 23 7.80 13.60 13.66
N SER A 24 9.10 13.50 13.91
CA SER A 24 9.95 12.42 13.36
C SER A 24 9.96 11.18 14.25
N THR A 25 9.59 11.31 15.53
CA THR A 25 9.59 10.20 16.50
C THR A 25 8.35 10.22 17.42
N ASP A 26 8.07 9.09 18.07
CA ASP A 26 7.02 8.97 19.09
C ASP A 26 7.28 9.83 20.31
N ASN A 27 8.56 9.98 20.67
CA ASN A 27 8.98 10.80 21.80
C ASN A 27 8.68 12.29 21.57
N GLU A 28 8.80 12.78 20.33
CA GLU A 28 8.39 14.13 19.96
C GLU A 28 6.87 14.32 20.00
N PHE A 29 6.11 13.28 19.65
CA PHE A 29 4.65 13.36 19.59
C PHE A 29 3.99 13.23 20.98
N LYS A 30 4.56 12.42 21.87
CA LYS A 30 4.00 12.07 23.18
C LYS A 30 3.51 13.28 24.02
N PRO A 31 4.26 14.39 24.15
CA PRO A 31 3.80 15.55 24.92
C PRO A 31 2.51 16.17 24.36
N TYR A 32 2.31 16.17 23.04
CA TYR A 32 1.09 16.71 22.43
C TYR A 32 -0.11 15.81 22.72
N LEU A 33 0.10 14.50 22.65
CA LEU A 33 -0.91 13.52 22.97
C LEU A 33 -1.35 13.60 24.45
N GLU A 34 -0.39 13.71 25.38
CA GLU A 34 -0.68 13.88 26.81
C GLU A 34 -1.47 15.15 27.11
N ASN A 35 -1.19 16.24 26.40
CA ASN A 35 -1.86 17.52 26.60
C ASN A 35 -3.24 17.62 25.91
N TYR A 36 -3.45 16.91 24.80
CA TYR A 36 -4.63 17.14 23.94
C TYR A 36 -5.54 15.93 23.73
N ALA A 37 -5.25 14.76 24.31
CA ALA A 37 -6.09 13.56 24.20
C ALA A 37 -7.53 13.72 24.74
N GLY A 38 -7.76 14.70 25.63
CA GLY A 38 -9.10 15.00 26.16
C GLY A 38 -9.74 13.81 26.87
N SER A 39 -11.06 13.64 26.70
CA SER A 39 -11.85 12.57 27.32
C SER A 39 -11.52 11.17 26.84
N LEU A 40 -10.90 11.02 25.67
CA LEU A 40 -10.50 9.71 25.14
C LEU A 40 -9.35 9.12 25.96
N GLY A 41 -8.52 9.95 26.57
CA GLY A 41 -7.26 9.53 27.18
C GLY A 41 -6.19 9.16 26.15
N VAL A 42 -4.94 9.15 26.59
CA VAL A 42 -3.75 9.03 25.74
C VAL A 42 -3.79 7.78 24.84
N THR A 43 -4.10 6.62 25.42
CA THR A 43 -4.07 5.33 24.70
C THR A 43 -5.08 5.28 23.54
N GLU A 44 -6.33 5.65 23.81
CA GLU A 44 -7.39 5.61 22.78
C GLU A 44 -7.20 6.73 21.74
N ALA A 45 -6.74 7.90 22.16
CA ALA A 45 -6.40 8.98 21.24
C ALA A 45 -5.27 8.55 20.28
N ASN A 46 -4.21 7.92 20.79
CA ASN A 46 -3.12 7.42 19.95
C ASN A 46 -3.64 6.39 18.95
N ARG A 47 -4.40 5.40 19.42
CA ARG A 47 -4.98 4.35 18.57
C ARG A 47 -5.84 4.92 17.45
N ARG A 48 -6.60 5.99 17.71
CA ARG A 48 -7.42 6.65 16.69
C ARG A 48 -6.61 7.49 15.73
N VAL A 49 -5.59 8.22 16.21
CA VAL A 49 -4.64 8.92 15.32
C VAL A 49 -3.96 7.93 14.38
N ASP A 50 -3.47 6.81 14.90
CA ASP A 50 -2.86 5.75 14.09
C ASP A 50 -3.86 5.19 13.05
N GLY A 51 -5.13 5.01 13.44
CA GLY A 51 -6.21 4.64 12.50
C GLY A 51 -6.36 5.64 11.35
N LEU A 52 -6.42 6.94 11.65
CA LEU A 52 -6.53 8.00 10.64
C LEU A 52 -5.30 8.10 9.73
N LEU A 53 -4.11 7.73 10.22
CA LEU A 53 -2.89 7.67 9.40
C LEU A 53 -2.87 6.45 8.48
N LEU A 54 -3.44 5.33 8.93
CA LEU A 54 -3.58 4.11 8.12
C LEU A 54 -4.62 4.28 7.00
N GLU A 55 -5.64 5.09 7.21
CA GLU A 55 -6.62 5.43 6.16
C GLU A 55 -5.95 6.14 4.96
N ASP A 56 -4.93 6.97 5.20
CA ASP A 56 -4.17 7.64 4.13
C ASP A 56 -3.26 6.69 3.34
N GLU A 57 -3.04 5.46 3.83
CA GLU A 57 -2.30 4.43 3.08
C GLU A 57 -3.09 3.99 1.83
N PHE A 58 -4.43 4.03 1.88
CA PHE A 58 -5.25 3.80 0.69
C PHE A 58 -5.04 4.89 -0.38
N LEU A 59 -5.01 6.16 0.06
CA LEU A 59 -4.72 7.30 -0.82
C LEU A 59 -3.33 7.16 -1.46
N LEU A 60 -2.33 6.79 -0.66
CA LEU A 60 -0.99 6.50 -1.15
C LEU A 60 -1.04 5.37 -2.19
N LEU A 61 -1.68 4.24 -1.88
CA LEU A 61 -1.81 3.10 -2.79
C LEU A 61 -2.38 3.53 -4.16
N CYS A 62 -3.50 4.26 -4.17
CA CYS A 62 -4.11 4.77 -5.40
C CYS A 62 -3.15 5.65 -6.21
N LYS A 63 -2.38 6.51 -5.51
CA LYS A 63 -1.38 7.38 -6.14
C LYS A 63 -0.23 6.57 -6.74
N LEU A 64 0.31 5.59 -5.99
CA LEU A 64 1.44 4.76 -6.43
C LEU A 64 1.05 3.90 -7.64
N MET A 65 -0.13 3.28 -7.60
CA MET A 65 -0.64 2.43 -8.68
C MET A 65 -1.09 3.21 -9.91
N LYS A 66 -1.19 4.55 -9.83
CA LYS A 66 -1.79 5.42 -10.85
C LYS A 66 -3.20 4.97 -11.25
N SER A 67 -3.97 4.46 -10.28
CA SER A 67 -5.28 3.86 -10.52
C SER A 67 -6.45 4.84 -10.42
N CYS A 68 -6.22 6.01 -9.81
CA CYS A 68 -7.24 7.04 -9.70
C CYS A 68 -6.87 8.27 -10.54
N PHE A 69 -7.83 8.76 -11.33
CA PHE A 69 -7.76 10.08 -11.94
C PHE A 69 -7.91 11.18 -10.90
N VAL A 70 -8.83 10.99 -9.94
CA VAL A 70 -9.08 11.89 -8.80
C VAL A 70 -9.38 11.05 -7.57
N ILE A 71 -8.90 11.49 -6.41
CA ILE A 71 -9.29 10.94 -5.10
C ILE A 71 -9.24 12.06 -4.07
N ASN A 72 -10.34 12.26 -3.35
CA ASN A 72 -10.48 13.30 -2.33
C ASN A 72 -10.94 12.69 -1.02
N GLY A 73 -10.26 13.02 0.08
CA GLY A 73 -10.74 12.69 1.41
C GLY A 73 -12.01 13.49 1.74
N LEU A 74 -13.00 12.83 2.32
CA LEU A 74 -14.23 13.45 2.76
C LEU A 74 -14.22 13.57 4.28
N ASP A 75 -14.20 14.81 4.76
CA ASP A 75 -14.27 15.04 6.21
C ASP A 75 -15.70 14.85 6.72
N GLN A 76 -15.83 14.09 7.80
CA GLN A 76 -17.05 14.11 8.61
C GLN A 76 -17.12 15.46 9.35
N GLY A 77 -17.77 16.44 8.70
CA GLY A 77 -18.00 17.77 9.26
C GLY A 77 -19.17 17.83 10.26
N LEU A 78 -19.48 19.04 10.73
CA LEU A 78 -20.69 19.32 11.50
C LEU A 78 -21.93 19.08 10.60
N THR A 79 -22.57 17.92 10.75
CA THR A 79 -23.76 17.58 9.97
C THR A 79 -25.03 18.00 10.70
N ILE A 80 -26.05 18.41 9.93
CA ILE A 80 -27.44 18.41 10.40
C ILE A 80 -27.78 16.95 10.70
N GLU A 81 -28.36 16.64 11.86
CA GLU A 81 -28.68 15.27 12.26
C GLU A 81 -29.50 14.54 11.19
N ASN A 82 -28.83 13.74 10.36
CA ASN A 82 -29.44 13.00 9.26
C ASN A 82 -29.21 11.48 9.39
N ASN A 83 -28.58 11.04 10.48
CA ASN A 83 -28.21 9.64 10.74
C ASN A 83 -27.38 8.98 9.61
N LEU A 84 -26.81 9.76 8.71
CA LEU A 84 -25.91 9.29 7.65
C LEU A 84 -24.47 9.27 8.16
N LYS A 85 -23.63 8.50 7.47
CA LYS A 85 -22.18 8.55 7.66
C LYS A 85 -21.51 8.82 6.32
N VAL A 86 -20.58 9.77 6.34
CA VAL A 86 -19.76 10.14 5.19
C VAL A 86 -18.67 9.08 5.05
N PRO A 87 -18.53 8.44 3.87
CA PRO A 87 -17.41 7.56 3.54
C PRO A 87 -16.07 8.31 3.57
N ASP A 88 -14.95 7.63 3.75
CA ASP A 88 -13.63 8.28 3.87
C ASP A 88 -13.18 9.01 2.59
N TYR A 89 -13.51 8.50 1.39
CA TYR A 89 -13.08 9.09 0.12
C TYR A 89 -14.19 9.14 -0.93
N LEU A 90 -14.08 10.12 -1.84
CA LEU A 90 -14.66 10.07 -3.18
C LEU A 90 -13.52 9.88 -4.18
N ALA A 91 -13.56 8.79 -4.95
CA ALA A 91 -12.54 8.43 -5.93
C ALA A 91 -13.14 8.27 -7.33
N VAL A 92 -12.35 8.60 -8.34
CA VAL A 92 -12.61 8.29 -9.75
C VAL A 92 -11.48 7.40 -10.24
N PHE A 93 -11.75 6.10 -10.33
CA PHE A 93 -10.81 5.12 -10.84
C PHE A 93 -10.68 5.24 -12.36
N ASP A 94 -9.47 5.07 -12.88
CA ASP A 94 -9.15 5.07 -14.30
C ASP A 94 -8.77 3.65 -14.72
N THR A 95 -9.64 3.02 -15.51
CA THR A 95 -9.54 1.61 -15.89
C THR A 95 -9.23 1.42 -17.38
N ARG A 96 -8.96 2.49 -18.12
CA ARG A 96 -8.72 2.47 -19.58
C ARG A 96 -7.59 1.54 -20.04
N ASN A 97 -6.61 1.27 -19.18
CA ASN A 97 -5.47 0.37 -19.47
C ASN A 97 -5.48 -0.88 -18.58
N CYS A 98 -6.65 -1.29 -18.11
CA CYS A 98 -6.78 -2.42 -17.20
C CYS A 98 -6.59 -3.75 -17.94
N ILE A 99 -5.70 -4.62 -17.44
CA ILE A 99 -5.42 -5.94 -18.05
C ILE A 99 -6.59 -6.93 -17.94
N TYR A 100 -7.62 -6.57 -17.18
CA TYR A 100 -8.83 -7.35 -16.94
C TYR A 100 -10.03 -6.88 -17.79
N ASP A 101 -9.91 -5.73 -18.47
CA ASP A 101 -10.93 -5.16 -19.34
C ASP A 101 -10.37 -4.97 -20.75
N SER A 102 -10.17 -6.10 -21.45
CA SER A 102 -9.60 -6.10 -22.80
C SER A 102 -10.49 -5.42 -23.84
N GLU A 103 -11.79 -5.29 -23.56
CA GLU A 103 -12.76 -4.64 -24.43
C GLU A 103 -12.89 -3.14 -24.12
N SER A 104 -12.22 -2.66 -23.07
CA SER A 104 -12.24 -1.26 -22.61
C SER A 104 -13.66 -0.74 -22.38
N ILE A 105 -14.51 -1.59 -21.79
CA ILE A 105 -15.93 -1.28 -21.54
C ILE A 105 -16.06 -0.29 -20.38
N LEU A 106 -15.24 -0.43 -19.35
CA LEU A 106 -15.21 0.45 -18.19
C LEU A 106 -14.04 1.41 -18.33
N GLU A 107 -14.29 2.64 -18.77
CA GLU A 107 -13.23 3.65 -18.85
C GLU A 107 -12.90 4.25 -17.48
N LYS A 108 -13.94 4.57 -16.70
CA LYS A 108 -13.82 5.19 -15.38
C LYS A 108 -14.93 4.69 -14.45
N LEU A 109 -14.65 4.68 -13.16
CA LEU A 109 -15.64 4.42 -12.12
C LEU A 109 -15.55 5.48 -11.03
N SER A 110 -16.62 6.26 -10.84
CA SER A 110 -16.75 7.11 -9.65
C SER A 110 -17.31 6.28 -8.50
N ALA A 111 -16.70 6.36 -7.33
CA ALA A 111 -17.15 5.63 -6.16
C ALA A 111 -16.85 6.37 -4.86
N PHE A 112 -17.74 6.24 -3.89
CA PHE A 112 -17.39 6.46 -2.50
C PHE A 112 -16.64 5.26 -1.97
N VAL A 113 -15.60 5.50 -1.18
CA VAL A 113 -14.77 4.45 -0.58
C VAL A 113 -14.75 4.61 0.93
N GLU A 114 -15.18 3.58 1.64
CA GLU A 114 -14.98 3.45 3.08
C GLU A 114 -13.79 2.52 3.34
N VAL A 115 -12.81 3.01 4.10
CA VAL A 115 -11.59 2.29 4.46
C VAL A 115 -11.76 1.55 5.77
N LYS A 116 -11.27 0.31 5.82
CA LYS A 116 -11.24 -0.51 7.02
C LYS A 116 -9.87 -1.15 7.18
N THR A 117 -9.32 -1.09 8.37
CA THR A 117 -7.97 -1.59 8.65
C THR A 117 -8.02 -2.64 9.77
N THR A 118 -7.17 -3.66 9.65
CA THR A 118 -7.04 -4.73 10.65
C THR A 118 -5.61 -5.26 10.66
N ASP A 119 -5.13 -5.65 11.84
CA ASP A 119 -3.85 -6.36 12.02
C ASP A 119 -3.98 -7.88 11.82
N ASN A 120 -5.08 -8.33 11.21
CA ASN A 120 -5.35 -9.73 10.93
C ASN A 120 -5.56 -9.95 9.42
N ALA A 121 -5.47 -11.21 8.99
CA ALA A 121 -5.74 -11.63 7.62
C ALA A 121 -7.23 -11.58 7.23
N GLU A 122 -8.10 -11.16 8.15
CA GLU A 122 -9.54 -10.99 7.95
C GLU A 122 -10.06 -9.82 8.82
N THR A 123 -11.03 -9.08 8.30
CA THR A 123 -11.74 -8.05 9.08
C THR A 123 -12.78 -8.67 10.00
N LYS A 124 -13.03 -8.05 11.15
CA LYS A 124 -14.22 -8.38 11.95
C LYS A 124 -15.50 -8.14 11.13
N LYS A 125 -16.50 -9.00 11.33
CA LYS A 125 -17.83 -8.84 10.73
C LYS A 125 -18.44 -7.50 11.12
N LEU A 126 -18.78 -6.68 10.13
CA LEU A 126 -19.42 -5.39 10.37
C LEU A 126 -20.93 -5.57 10.61
N GLY A 127 -21.47 -4.81 11.56
CA GLY A 127 -22.90 -4.80 11.88
C GLY A 127 -23.75 -4.29 10.71
N ALA A 128 -24.96 -4.81 10.52
CA ALA A 128 -25.81 -4.44 9.40
C ALA A 128 -26.22 -2.94 9.47
N GLY A 129 -26.48 -2.44 10.68
CA GLY A 129 -26.79 -1.03 10.90
C GLY A 129 -25.60 -0.08 10.72
N PHE A 130 -24.37 -0.57 10.82
CA PHE A 130 -23.18 0.22 10.50
C PHE A 130 -23.16 0.53 9.00
N PHE A 131 -23.35 -0.53 8.19
CA PHE A 131 -23.27 -0.46 6.74
C PHE A 131 -24.37 0.43 6.12
N LYS A 132 -25.62 0.30 6.61
CA LYS A 132 -26.77 1.05 6.10
C LYS A 132 -26.57 2.57 6.07
N LYS A 133 -25.81 3.14 7.01
CA LYS A 133 -25.59 4.59 7.08
C LYS A 133 -24.71 5.11 5.94
N TYR A 134 -23.72 4.32 5.52
CA TYR A 134 -22.85 4.66 4.39
C TYR A 134 -23.55 4.40 3.06
N SER A 135 -24.28 3.28 2.94
CA SER A 135 -25.09 2.99 1.76
C SER A 135 -26.10 4.10 1.50
N ASN A 136 -26.86 4.50 2.52
CA ASN A 136 -27.83 5.59 2.38
C ASN A 136 -27.17 6.92 1.95
N TYR A 137 -25.94 7.19 2.42
CA TYR A 137 -25.19 8.36 1.98
C TYR A 137 -24.87 8.24 0.48
N ALA A 138 -24.28 7.12 0.07
CA ALA A 138 -23.93 6.83 -1.31
C ALA A 138 -25.14 6.90 -2.26
N ASP A 139 -26.25 6.27 -1.88
CA ASP A 139 -27.53 6.26 -2.61
C ASP A 139 -28.09 7.68 -2.81
N THR A 140 -27.89 8.59 -1.84
CA THR A 140 -28.36 9.98 -1.93
C THR A 140 -27.69 10.74 -3.09
N PHE A 141 -26.46 10.37 -3.45
CA PHE A 141 -25.72 10.98 -4.56
C PHE A 141 -25.75 10.13 -5.83
N GLY A 142 -26.34 8.92 -5.80
CA GLY A 142 -26.31 7.99 -6.92
C GLY A 142 -24.90 7.52 -7.30
N ILE A 143 -23.98 7.47 -6.33
CA ILE A 143 -22.59 7.02 -6.53
C ILE A 143 -22.40 5.72 -5.75
N PRO A 144 -21.81 4.67 -6.33
CA PRO A 144 -21.64 3.39 -5.64
C PRO A 144 -20.70 3.48 -4.44
N LEU A 145 -20.96 2.65 -3.42
CA LEU A 145 -20.10 2.48 -2.25
C LEU A 145 -19.19 1.26 -2.42
N LEU A 146 -17.88 1.49 -2.27
CA LEU A 146 -16.86 0.47 -2.17
C LEU A 146 -16.32 0.38 -0.73
N ILE A 147 -15.96 -0.82 -0.32
CA ILE A 147 -15.29 -1.08 0.96
C ILE A 147 -13.85 -1.50 0.67
N ALA A 148 -12.88 -0.66 1.06
CA ALA A 148 -11.46 -0.93 0.92
C ALA A 148 -10.89 -1.43 2.25
N SER A 149 -10.55 -2.72 2.31
CA SER A 149 -10.07 -3.38 3.52
C SER A 149 -8.58 -3.68 3.42
N ARG A 150 -7.80 -3.14 4.36
CA ARG A 150 -6.40 -3.47 4.56
C ARG A 150 -6.25 -4.66 5.50
N LEU A 151 -5.67 -5.74 4.99
CA LEU A 151 -5.45 -6.99 5.71
C LEU A 151 -3.95 -7.21 5.97
N LYS A 152 -3.58 -7.55 7.20
CA LYS A 152 -2.21 -7.95 7.53
C LYS A 152 -2.09 -9.46 7.35
N ILE A 153 -1.33 -9.88 6.34
CA ILE A 153 -1.13 -11.30 6.03
C ILE A 153 -0.05 -11.90 6.93
N ASN A 154 1.05 -11.16 7.10
CA ASN A 154 2.14 -11.48 8.02
C ASN A 154 2.89 -10.19 8.42
N ALA A 155 4.07 -10.33 9.01
CA ALA A 155 4.86 -9.19 9.46
C ALA A 155 5.31 -8.25 8.33
N GLN A 156 5.41 -8.76 7.09
CA GLN A 156 5.91 -8.03 5.94
C GLN A 156 4.78 -7.67 4.95
N GLN A 157 3.85 -8.59 4.68
CA GLN A 157 2.85 -8.44 3.62
C GLN A 157 1.52 -7.90 4.11
N GLN A 158 0.97 -6.96 3.34
CA GLN A 158 -0.30 -6.31 3.58
C GLN A 158 -1.08 -6.19 2.28
N TRP A 159 -2.31 -6.70 2.27
CA TRP A 159 -3.13 -6.72 1.06
C TRP A 159 -4.32 -5.80 1.21
N TRP A 160 -4.65 -5.12 0.12
CA TRP A 160 -5.84 -4.30 -0.01
C TRP A 160 -6.89 -5.04 -0.82
N ILE A 161 -8.03 -5.31 -0.18
CA ILE A 161 -9.19 -5.94 -0.80
C ILE A 161 -10.26 -4.87 -0.96
N ILE A 162 -10.69 -4.61 -2.20
CA ILE A 162 -11.76 -3.64 -2.48
C ILE A 162 -12.97 -4.40 -2.99
N GLN A 163 -14.09 -4.27 -2.30
CA GLN A 163 -15.34 -4.94 -2.63
C GLN A 163 -16.43 -3.92 -2.93
N THR A 164 -17.31 -4.24 -3.88
CA THR A 164 -18.61 -3.56 -3.98
C THR A 164 -19.45 -3.85 -2.73
N GLN A 165 -20.47 -3.03 -2.50
CA GLN A 165 -21.48 -3.28 -1.48
C GLN A 165 -22.03 -4.72 -1.54
N GLU A 166 -22.41 -5.18 -2.73
CA GLU A 166 -22.95 -6.52 -2.93
C GLU A 166 -21.91 -7.60 -2.62
N GLN A 167 -20.69 -7.49 -3.15
CA GLN A 167 -19.60 -8.44 -2.88
C GLN A 167 -19.29 -8.54 -1.39
N PHE A 168 -19.29 -7.40 -0.67
CA PHE A 168 -19.04 -7.37 0.76
C PHE A 168 -20.18 -8.01 1.56
N GLN A 169 -21.44 -7.78 1.17
CA GLN A 169 -22.61 -8.38 1.79
C GLN A 169 -22.67 -9.90 1.57
N ASN A 170 -22.42 -10.35 0.35
CA ASN A 170 -22.41 -11.76 -0.04
C ASN A 170 -21.31 -12.54 0.68
N HIS A 171 -20.18 -11.89 1.00
CA HIS A 171 -19.12 -12.48 1.83
C HIS A 171 -19.37 -12.35 3.34
N GLY A 172 -20.60 -12.04 3.76
CA GLY A 172 -20.99 -12.00 5.17
C GLY A 172 -20.57 -10.74 5.92
N ARG A 173 -20.36 -9.61 5.21
CA ARG A 173 -19.95 -8.30 5.74
C ARG A 173 -18.57 -8.30 6.38
N LYS A 174 -17.63 -8.93 5.68
CA LYS A 174 -16.20 -9.01 6.04
C LYS A 174 -15.37 -9.10 4.76
N ALA A 175 -14.10 -8.74 4.86
CA ALA A 175 -13.08 -8.98 3.86
C ALA A 175 -12.07 -9.99 4.41
N SER A 176 -11.66 -10.94 3.57
CA SER A 176 -10.59 -11.89 3.85
C SER A 176 -9.70 -12.04 2.61
N VAL A 177 -8.57 -12.72 2.76
CA VAL A 177 -7.62 -13.00 1.66
C VAL A 177 -8.30 -13.67 0.46
N GLU A 178 -9.26 -14.56 0.71
CA GLU A 178 -10.02 -15.29 -0.31
C GLU A 178 -10.80 -14.37 -1.25
N CYS A 179 -11.19 -13.18 -0.78
CA CYS A 179 -11.93 -12.20 -1.58
C CYS A 179 -11.12 -11.66 -2.75
N LEU A 180 -9.78 -11.72 -2.71
CA LEU A 180 -8.91 -11.11 -3.72
C LEU A 180 -9.30 -11.52 -5.15
N THR A 181 -9.70 -12.78 -5.36
CA THR A 181 -9.99 -13.32 -6.70
C THR A 181 -11.39 -13.03 -7.22
N ASN A 182 -12.31 -12.60 -6.36
CA ASN A 182 -13.74 -12.40 -6.70
C ASN A 182 -14.23 -10.98 -6.30
N SER A 183 -13.29 -10.07 -6.05
CA SER A 183 -13.57 -8.69 -5.66
C SER A 183 -13.24 -7.74 -6.80
N VAL A 184 -13.65 -6.48 -6.69
CA VAL A 184 -13.42 -5.49 -7.74
C VAL A 184 -12.02 -4.86 -7.68
N GLY A 185 -11.31 -5.01 -6.56
CA GLY A 185 -10.08 -4.25 -6.29
C GLY A 185 -8.93 -4.48 -7.25
N HIS A 186 -8.65 -5.71 -7.66
CA HIS A 186 -7.57 -5.97 -8.62
C HIS A 186 -7.85 -5.38 -10.00
N ILE A 187 -9.12 -5.20 -10.35
CA ILE A 187 -9.53 -4.56 -11.60
C ILE A 187 -9.32 -3.05 -11.50
N LEU A 188 -9.82 -2.41 -10.43
CA LEU A 188 -9.71 -0.95 -10.25
C LEU A 188 -8.27 -0.49 -10.06
N LEU A 189 -7.45 -1.28 -9.37
CA LEU A 189 -6.03 -1.00 -9.18
C LEU A 189 -5.17 -1.51 -10.35
N ASN A 190 -5.77 -2.25 -11.29
CA ASN A 190 -5.07 -3.00 -12.33
C ASN A 190 -3.91 -3.84 -11.75
N ASP A 191 -4.16 -4.45 -10.59
CA ASP A 191 -3.17 -5.15 -9.77
C ASP A 191 -2.95 -6.57 -10.27
N CYS A 192 -1.79 -7.15 -10.00
CA CYS A 192 -1.42 -8.47 -10.47
C CYS A 192 -0.38 -9.11 -9.56
N PHE A 193 -0.21 -10.42 -9.68
CA PHE A 193 0.92 -11.10 -9.07
C PHE A 193 2.15 -11.02 -9.99
N ILE A 194 3.29 -10.75 -9.39
CA ILE A 194 4.60 -10.97 -10.01
C ILE A 194 5.13 -12.30 -9.51
N THR A 195 5.42 -13.20 -10.45
CA THR A 195 5.80 -14.60 -10.16
C THR A 195 7.21 -14.87 -10.63
N ALA A 196 8.07 -15.42 -9.76
CA ALA A 196 9.38 -15.92 -10.15
C ALA A 196 9.25 -17.19 -11.02
N THR A 197 9.90 -17.21 -12.18
CA THR A 197 9.79 -18.30 -13.18
C THR A 197 10.85 -19.38 -12.98
N LYS A 198 11.81 -19.15 -12.08
CA LYS A 198 12.87 -20.08 -11.66
C LYS A 198 13.39 -19.68 -10.28
N ASN A 199 14.29 -20.48 -9.72
CA ASN A 199 15.02 -20.08 -8.52
C ASN A 199 16.00 -18.95 -8.88
N ILE A 200 15.99 -17.88 -8.10
CA ILE A 200 16.81 -16.69 -8.33
C ILE A 200 17.65 -16.43 -7.08
N TYR A 201 18.96 -16.42 -7.24
CA TYR A 201 19.92 -16.15 -6.17
C TYR A 201 20.31 -14.67 -6.21
N VAL A 202 19.97 -13.93 -5.16
CA VAL A 202 20.30 -12.51 -5.03
C VAL A 202 21.47 -12.38 -4.06
N GLU A 203 22.66 -12.12 -4.60
CA GLU A 203 23.89 -11.93 -3.84
C GLU A 203 24.18 -10.45 -3.66
N LYS A 204 24.25 -10.00 -2.40
CA LYS A 204 24.54 -8.62 -2.04
C LYS A 204 25.85 -8.56 -1.27
N THR A 205 26.76 -7.70 -1.71
CA THR A 205 28.00 -7.44 -0.98
C THR A 205 27.90 -6.08 -0.32
N PHE A 206 28.24 -6.04 0.96
CA PHE A 206 28.27 -4.83 1.77
C PHE A 206 29.69 -4.53 2.26
N SER A 207 29.95 -3.26 2.55
CA SER A 207 31.23 -2.79 3.08
C SER A 207 31.03 -1.65 4.07
N ASN A 208 31.99 -1.45 4.97
CA ASN A 208 31.91 -0.40 5.99
C ASN A 208 32.08 1.03 5.45
N SER A 209 32.61 1.18 4.23
CA SER A 209 32.84 2.49 3.60
C SER A 209 31.95 2.66 2.36
N PRO A 210 31.28 3.83 2.19
CA PRO A 210 30.48 4.10 1.01
C PRO A 210 31.39 4.33 -0.20
N SER A 211 31.72 3.25 -0.91
CA SER A 211 32.61 3.31 -2.08
C SER A 211 31.86 3.49 -3.40
N ILE A 212 30.61 3.01 -3.48
CA ILE A 212 29.83 2.95 -4.72
C ILE A 212 28.41 3.49 -4.53
N SER A 213 27.73 3.21 -3.41
CA SER A 213 26.36 3.70 -3.21
C SER A 213 26.12 4.26 -1.82
N LYS A 214 25.03 5.04 -1.71
CA LYS A 214 24.49 5.54 -0.45
C LYS A 214 23.46 4.60 0.19
N VAL A 215 23.18 3.45 -0.43
CA VAL A 215 22.27 2.45 0.13
C VAL A 215 22.96 1.82 1.34
N TYR A 216 22.29 1.83 2.48
CA TYR A 216 22.86 1.43 3.76
C TYR A 216 21.96 0.44 4.49
N ASP A 217 22.56 -0.65 4.98
CA ASP A 217 21.95 -1.60 5.89
C ASP A 217 22.56 -1.43 7.29
N PRO A 218 21.76 -1.20 8.36
CA PRO A 218 22.28 -1.03 9.71
C PRO A 218 23.12 -2.20 10.25
N ALA A 219 22.89 -3.42 9.76
CA ALA A 219 23.60 -4.62 10.22
C ALA A 219 24.87 -4.90 9.40
N TYR A 220 24.92 -4.47 8.13
CA TYR A 220 25.95 -4.90 7.19
C TYR A 220 26.77 -3.78 6.53
N GLY A 221 26.33 -2.52 6.64
CA GLY A 221 27.02 -1.36 6.09
C GLY A 221 26.47 -0.92 4.73
N TYR A 222 27.32 -0.29 3.91
CA TYR A 222 26.94 0.25 2.61
C TYR A 222 26.92 -0.83 1.53
N LEU A 223 25.87 -0.82 0.72
CA LEU A 223 25.72 -1.74 -0.42
C LEU A 223 26.81 -1.43 -1.46
N LYS A 224 27.65 -2.42 -1.71
CA LYS A 224 28.75 -2.34 -2.67
C LYS A 224 28.36 -2.93 -4.03
N SER A 225 27.68 -4.07 -4.05
CA SER A 225 27.25 -4.70 -5.30
C SER A 225 26.05 -5.61 -5.10
N VAL A 226 25.29 -5.81 -6.17
CA VAL A 226 24.19 -6.79 -6.25
C VAL A 226 24.38 -7.64 -7.49
N THR A 227 24.41 -8.96 -7.32
CA THR A 227 24.45 -9.92 -8.42
C THR A 227 23.23 -10.84 -8.34
N VAL A 228 22.46 -10.91 -9.41
CA VAL A 228 21.32 -11.80 -9.56
C VAL A 228 21.75 -12.99 -10.40
N LYS A 229 21.76 -14.18 -9.82
CA LYS A 229 22.22 -15.42 -10.47
C LYS A 229 21.07 -16.40 -10.62
N THR A 230 21.10 -17.13 -11.72
CA THR A 230 20.32 -18.35 -11.94
C THR A 230 21.29 -19.46 -12.32
N ASP A 231 20.79 -20.67 -12.56
CA ASP A 231 21.64 -21.77 -13.03
C ASP A 231 22.24 -21.49 -14.43
N GLU A 232 21.65 -20.56 -15.18
CA GLU A 232 21.97 -20.31 -16.60
C GLU A 232 22.67 -18.96 -16.84
N SER A 233 22.48 -17.98 -15.95
CA SER A 233 22.92 -16.61 -16.19
C SER A 233 23.24 -15.85 -14.90
N ALA A 234 24.02 -14.78 -15.02
CA ALA A 234 24.20 -13.81 -13.96
C ALA A 234 24.03 -12.39 -14.49
N ILE A 235 23.31 -11.57 -13.74
CA ILE A 235 23.11 -10.14 -13.98
C ILE A 235 23.80 -9.40 -12.83
N VAL A 236 24.78 -8.56 -13.14
CA VAL A 236 25.40 -7.68 -12.15
C VAL A 236 24.72 -6.32 -12.27
N LEU A 237 24.13 -5.82 -11.19
CA LEU A 237 23.57 -4.48 -11.19
C LEU A 237 24.71 -3.46 -11.16
N GLU A 238 24.63 -2.46 -12.04
CA GLU A 238 25.48 -1.25 -11.94
C GLU A 238 24.90 -0.30 -10.88
N GLU A 239 25.67 0.70 -10.43
CA GLU A 239 25.23 1.65 -9.40
C GLU A 239 23.86 2.30 -9.73
N ARG A 240 23.67 2.69 -10.99
CA ARG A 240 22.41 3.28 -11.48
C ARG A 240 21.21 2.34 -11.38
N ASP A 241 21.45 1.03 -11.35
CA ASP A 241 20.44 -0.03 -11.31
C ASP A 241 20.19 -0.56 -9.90
N PHE A 242 20.93 -0.07 -8.89
CA PHE A 242 20.76 -0.52 -7.50
C PHE A 242 19.34 -0.29 -6.97
N LEU A 243 18.58 0.65 -7.54
CA LEU A 243 17.18 0.84 -7.20
C LEU A 243 16.34 -0.41 -7.49
N PHE A 244 16.67 -1.20 -8.52
CA PHE A 244 15.98 -2.45 -8.84
C PHE A 244 16.19 -3.54 -7.77
N ASN A 245 17.17 -3.38 -6.88
CA ASN A 245 17.28 -4.26 -5.71
C ASN A 245 16.04 -4.16 -4.80
N LEU A 246 15.34 -3.02 -4.74
CA LEU A 246 14.09 -2.90 -3.98
C LEU A 246 13.00 -3.84 -4.52
N PHE A 247 12.95 -4.04 -5.83
CA PHE A 247 12.01 -4.98 -6.45
C PHE A 247 12.29 -6.42 -6.00
N LEU A 248 13.57 -6.82 -5.97
CA LEU A 248 13.99 -8.15 -5.51
C LEU A 248 13.72 -8.34 -4.01
N ASP A 249 13.90 -7.30 -3.20
CA ASP A 249 13.67 -7.32 -1.75
C ASP A 249 12.20 -7.40 -1.36
N CYS A 250 11.30 -7.19 -2.32
CA CYS A 250 9.89 -7.45 -2.09
C CYS A 250 9.55 -8.95 -2.07
N PHE A 251 10.42 -9.82 -2.59
CA PHE A 251 10.23 -11.26 -2.49
C PHE A 251 10.68 -11.79 -1.13
N ALA A 252 9.99 -12.82 -0.63
CA ALA A 252 10.45 -13.54 0.54
C ALA A 252 11.70 -14.35 0.16
N GLN A 253 12.85 -13.99 0.72
CA GLN A 253 14.12 -14.60 0.39
C GLN A 253 14.57 -15.56 1.48
N LYS A 254 14.78 -16.83 1.13
CA LYS A 254 15.47 -17.78 2.00
C LYS A 254 16.95 -17.38 2.06
N GLN A 255 17.43 -16.98 3.22
CA GLN A 255 18.82 -16.60 3.40
C GLN A 255 19.73 -17.83 3.47
N LEU A 256 20.80 -17.82 2.67
CA LEU A 256 21.91 -18.76 2.76
C LEU A 256 22.92 -18.28 3.82
N PRO A 257 23.87 -19.13 4.26
CA PRO A 257 24.88 -18.73 5.23
C PRO A 257 25.65 -17.48 4.79
N ILE A 258 25.74 -16.50 5.69
CA ILE A 258 26.48 -15.26 5.48
C ILE A 258 27.96 -15.58 5.29
N ARG A 259 28.56 -15.02 4.23
CA ARG A 259 30.00 -15.15 3.98
C ARG A 259 30.69 -13.85 4.31
N GLN A 260 31.90 -13.93 4.83
CA GLN A 260 32.78 -12.78 5.07
C GLN A 260 34.07 -12.95 4.28
N HIS A 261 34.51 -11.89 3.63
CA HIS A 261 35.76 -11.87 2.88
C HIS A 261 36.49 -10.56 3.17
N GLY A 262 37.48 -10.61 4.07
CA GLY A 262 38.09 -9.40 4.62
C GLY A 262 37.07 -8.56 5.38
N GLU A 263 36.91 -7.30 4.99
CA GLU A 263 35.92 -6.37 5.56
C GLU A 263 34.54 -6.44 4.90
N GLU A 264 34.37 -7.29 3.88
CA GLU A 264 33.12 -7.39 3.12
C GLU A 264 32.20 -8.47 3.69
N VAL A 265 30.92 -8.13 3.76
CA VAL A 265 29.85 -9.06 4.14
C VAL A 265 29.04 -9.41 2.90
N ILE A 266 28.92 -10.69 2.60
CA ILE A 266 28.18 -11.19 1.45
C ILE A 266 26.94 -11.94 1.94
N LEU A 267 25.77 -11.41 1.59
CA LEU A 267 24.48 -12.04 1.80
C LEU A 267 24.03 -12.70 0.51
N THR A 268 23.40 -13.86 0.61
CA THR A 268 22.76 -14.50 -0.54
C THR A 268 21.36 -14.96 -0.15
N GLY A 269 20.36 -14.31 -0.74
CA GLY A 269 18.97 -14.71 -0.65
C GLY A 269 18.57 -15.57 -1.85
N VAL A 270 17.61 -16.46 -1.65
CA VAL A 270 16.99 -17.24 -2.74
C VAL A 270 15.51 -16.88 -2.82
N ILE A 271 15.09 -16.41 -3.99
CA ILE A 271 13.68 -16.31 -4.37
C ILE A 271 13.31 -17.64 -5.03
N ASP A 272 12.40 -18.38 -4.41
CA ASP A 272 12.01 -19.70 -4.90
C ASP A 272 11.11 -19.59 -6.15
N PHE A 273 11.23 -20.59 -7.03
CA PHE A 273 10.34 -20.78 -8.17
C PHE A 273 8.86 -20.73 -7.76
N MET A 274 8.03 -20.07 -8.58
CA MET A 274 6.59 -19.88 -8.36
C MET A 274 6.22 -19.04 -7.14
N GLN A 275 7.20 -18.37 -6.50
CA GLN A 275 6.86 -17.40 -5.48
C GLN A 275 6.15 -16.19 -6.11
N ASN A 276 5.01 -15.82 -5.51
CA ASN A 276 4.16 -14.73 -5.97
C ASN A 276 4.22 -13.56 -5.01
N GLN A 277 4.27 -12.34 -5.55
CA GLN A 277 4.14 -11.10 -4.81
C GLN A 277 3.10 -10.20 -5.48
N LEU A 278 2.21 -9.60 -4.69
CA LEU A 278 1.17 -8.72 -5.21
C LEU A 278 1.79 -7.36 -5.55
N SER A 279 1.57 -6.84 -6.76
CA SER A 279 2.28 -5.65 -7.25
C SER A 279 2.01 -4.41 -6.39
N SER A 280 0.78 -4.26 -5.89
CA SER A 280 0.42 -3.19 -4.96
C SER A 280 1.21 -3.23 -3.64
N ASP A 281 1.37 -4.43 -3.06
CA ASP A 281 2.10 -4.65 -1.81
C ASP A 281 3.60 -4.43 -2.00
N MET A 282 4.16 -4.92 -3.11
CA MET A 282 5.55 -4.66 -3.48
C MET A 282 5.81 -3.15 -3.56
N LEU A 283 4.92 -2.40 -4.21
CA LEU A 283 5.10 -0.98 -4.42
C LEU A 283 4.99 -0.17 -3.12
N LEU A 284 4.02 -0.51 -2.25
CA LEU A 284 3.94 0.09 -0.90
C LEU A 284 5.21 -0.17 -0.11
N ARG A 285 5.68 -1.43 -0.03
CA ARG A 285 6.90 -1.78 0.71
C ARG A 285 8.13 -1.08 0.17
N ALA A 286 8.32 -1.06 -1.16
CA ALA A 286 9.45 -0.39 -1.79
C ALA A 286 9.51 1.10 -1.42
N ASN A 287 8.36 1.78 -1.40
CA ASN A 287 8.29 3.19 -1.02
C ASN A 287 8.62 3.43 0.47
N PHE A 288 8.23 2.53 1.37
CA PHE A 288 8.58 2.62 2.79
C PHE A 288 10.05 2.24 3.10
N CYS A 289 10.76 1.62 2.15
CA CYS A 289 12.19 1.36 2.25
C CYS A 289 13.07 2.58 1.90
N ILE A 290 12.52 3.58 1.21
CA ILE A 290 13.24 4.82 0.88
C ILE A 290 13.33 5.68 2.14
N LEU A 291 14.49 6.28 2.37
CA LEU A 291 14.72 7.19 3.49
C LEU A 291 14.41 8.64 3.07
N ASP A 292 14.00 9.45 4.03
CA ASP A 292 13.85 10.89 3.83
C ASP A 292 15.22 11.59 3.67
N GLY A 293 15.20 12.90 3.37
CA GLY A 293 16.43 13.69 3.20
C GLY A 293 17.35 13.76 4.43
N HIS A 294 16.87 13.29 5.60
CA HIS A 294 17.64 13.20 6.84
C HIS A 294 18.05 11.75 7.18
N GLY A 295 17.73 10.78 6.33
CA GLY A 295 18.06 9.37 6.54
C GLY A 295 17.07 8.62 7.45
N HIS A 296 15.89 9.18 7.74
CA HIS A 296 14.86 8.50 8.52
C HIS A 296 13.89 7.73 7.64
N ARG A 297 13.32 6.65 8.19
CA ARG A 297 12.19 5.95 7.56
C ARG A 297 10.91 6.76 7.71
N TYR A 298 10.01 6.64 6.74
CA TYR A 298 8.68 7.22 6.85
C TYR A 298 7.85 6.49 7.92
N SER A 299 7.31 7.24 8.88
CA SER A 299 6.52 6.71 9.99
C SER A 299 5.09 6.30 9.59
N SER A 300 4.56 6.86 8.50
CA SER A 300 3.23 6.55 7.97
C SER A 300 3.08 7.01 6.51
N ALA A 301 2.04 6.53 5.83
CA ALA A 301 1.67 6.97 4.49
C ALA A 301 1.37 8.47 4.44
N SER A 302 0.66 8.99 5.45
CA SER A 302 0.37 10.43 5.57
C SER A 302 1.63 11.29 5.61
N ARG A 303 2.65 10.88 6.36
CA ARG A 303 3.92 11.61 6.42
C ARG A 303 4.65 11.56 5.08
N LEU A 304 4.68 10.40 4.44
CA LEU A 304 5.26 10.27 3.10
C LEU A 304 4.56 11.19 2.09
N LEU A 305 3.22 11.20 2.08
CA LEU A 305 2.43 12.06 1.21
C LEU A 305 2.73 13.56 1.44
N ALA A 306 2.78 14.00 2.71
CA ALA A 306 3.10 15.39 3.05
C ALA A 306 4.54 15.79 2.66
N LEU A 307 5.50 14.87 2.80
CA LEU A 307 6.88 15.12 2.37
C LEU A 307 7.01 15.16 0.84
N VAL A 308 6.25 14.33 0.12
CA VAL A 308 6.19 14.39 -1.35
C VAL A 308 5.60 15.72 -1.81
N GLU A 309 4.53 16.19 -1.18
CA GLU A 309 3.89 17.48 -1.50
C GLU A 309 4.85 18.67 -1.28
N SER A 310 5.64 18.62 -0.21
CA SER A 310 6.65 19.65 0.08
C SER A 310 7.97 19.50 -0.70
N GLY A 311 8.09 18.48 -1.56
CA GLY A 311 9.30 18.23 -2.36
C GLY A 311 10.47 17.63 -1.57
N ASN A 312 10.23 17.13 -0.35
CA ASN A 312 11.23 16.55 0.55
C ASN A 312 11.30 15.01 0.48
N ALA A 313 10.44 14.38 -0.32
CA ALA A 313 10.45 12.94 -0.56
C ALA A 313 10.09 12.61 -2.01
N THR A 314 10.58 11.46 -2.47
CA THR A 314 10.25 10.89 -3.78
C THR A 314 9.54 9.57 -3.58
N ILE A 315 8.61 9.26 -4.47
CA ILE A 315 7.88 7.99 -4.49
C ILE A 315 8.09 7.25 -5.82
N LEU A 316 8.09 5.92 -5.74
CA LEU A 316 8.11 5.01 -6.88
C LEU A 316 6.68 4.71 -7.29
N TYR A 317 6.34 5.00 -8.54
CA TYR A 317 5.06 4.65 -9.13
C TYR A 317 5.10 3.26 -9.76
N ARG A 318 3.94 2.76 -10.18
CA ARG A 318 3.77 1.47 -10.90
C ARG A 318 4.82 1.22 -11.99
N ASP A 319 5.19 2.25 -12.75
CA ASP A 319 6.21 2.18 -13.80
C ASP A 319 7.54 1.59 -13.28
N PHE A 320 7.86 1.74 -12.00
CA PHE A 320 9.04 1.10 -11.37
C PHE A 320 8.96 -0.43 -11.46
N ILE A 321 7.80 -1.03 -11.19
CA ILE A 321 7.60 -2.48 -11.29
C ILE A 321 7.74 -2.91 -12.75
N GLU A 322 7.13 -2.17 -13.68
CA GLU A 322 7.19 -2.47 -15.12
C GLU A 322 8.62 -2.37 -15.67
N HIS A 323 9.36 -1.33 -15.30
CA HIS A 323 10.78 -1.19 -15.65
C HIS A 323 11.64 -2.28 -15.04
N SER A 324 11.39 -2.66 -13.78
CA SER A 324 12.12 -3.75 -13.12
C SER A 324 11.89 -5.08 -13.83
N LEU A 325 10.63 -5.38 -14.21
CA LEU A 325 10.29 -6.57 -15.00
C LEU A 325 11.03 -6.58 -16.33
N ASN A 326 10.99 -5.48 -17.08
CA ASN A 326 11.68 -5.39 -18.36
C ASN A 326 13.19 -5.54 -18.22
N PHE A 327 13.79 -4.94 -17.18
CA PHE A 327 15.21 -5.05 -16.90
C PHE A 327 15.60 -6.51 -16.63
N PHE A 328 14.95 -7.16 -15.66
CA PHE A 328 15.29 -8.53 -15.26
C PHE A 328 14.92 -9.57 -16.31
N ASN A 329 13.93 -9.29 -17.17
CA ASN A 329 13.50 -10.21 -18.23
C ASN A 329 14.21 -10.02 -19.57
N SER A 330 15.04 -8.99 -19.72
CA SER A 330 15.66 -8.60 -21.00
C SER A 330 16.44 -9.75 -21.65
N ASP A 331 17.34 -10.38 -20.90
CA ASP A 331 18.21 -11.46 -21.39
C ASP A 331 17.81 -12.85 -20.84
N ASN A 332 17.06 -12.89 -19.73
CA ASN A 332 16.58 -14.13 -19.13
C ASN A 332 15.19 -13.92 -18.57
N PHE A 333 14.21 -14.74 -18.95
CA PHE A 333 12.85 -14.63 -18.43
C PHE A 333 12.80 -15.07 -16.95
N LEU A 334 12.96 -14.12 -16.01
CA LEU A 334 13.05 -14.35 -14.56
C LEU A 334 11.71 -14.17 -13.83
N PHE A 335 10.85 -13.29 -14.33
CA PHE A 335 9.59 -12.94 -13.69
C PHE A 335 8.46 -12.90 -14.72
N MET A 336 7.27 -13.30 -14.32
CA MET A 336 6.07 -13.20 -15.14
C MET A 336 4.94 -12.49 -14.40
N VAL A 337 4.06 -11.84 -15.16
CA VAL A 337 2.82 -11.25 -14.65
C VAL A 337 1.73 -12.32 -14.65
N THR A 338 1.15 -12.57 -13.48
CA THR A 338 0.05 -13.50 -13.28
C THR A 338 -1.22 -12.74 -12.92
N LYS A 339 -2.25 -12.88 -13.76
CA LYS A 339 -3.57 -12.26 -13.54
C LYS A 339 -4.25 -12.84 -12.29
N ILE A 340 -5.00 -12.01 -11.60
CA ILE A 340 -5.79 -12.37 -10.42
C ILE A 340 -7.19 -12.81 -10.86
N GLY A 341 -7.68 -13.90 -10.26
CA GLY A 341 -9.03 -14.41 -10.53
C GLY A 341 -9.16 -15.13 -11.87
N LYS A 342 -10.38 -15.61 -12.15
CA LYS A 342 -10.72 -16.27 -13.43
C LYS A 342 -11.19 -15.22 -14.42
N GLU A 343 -10.81 -15.40 -15.70
CA GLU A 343 -11.16 -14.47 -16.78
C GLU A 343 -12.65 -14.18 -16.86
N LYS A 344 -13.50 -15.21 -16.89
CA LYS A 344 -14.96 -15.05 -16.92
C LYS A 344 -15.48 -14.23 -15.72
N THR A 345 -15.00 -14.53 -14.52
CA THR A 345 -15.40 -13.79 -13.30
C THR A 345 -15.01 -12.33 -13.39
N ASN A 346 -13.82 -12.03 -13.92
CA ASN A 346 -13.37 -10.65 -14.12
C ASN A 346 -14.23 -9.91 -15.15
N GLN A 347 -14.58 -10.56 -16.26
CA GLN A 347 -15.47 -9.99 -17.29
C GLN A 347 -16.87 -9.71 -16.74
N ASP A 348 -17.41 -10.62 -15.94
CA ASP A 348 -18.71 -10.44 -15.27
C ASP A 348 -18.68 -9.21 -14.33
N ILE A 349 -17.59 -9.03 -13.56
CA ILE A 349 -17.40 -7.87 -12.67
C ILE A 349 -17.26 -6.57 -13.46
N VAL A 350 -16.45 -6.54 -14.53
CA VAL A 350 -16.31 -5.35 -15.38
C VAL A 350 -17.68 -4.94 -15.95
N SER A 351 -18.41 -5.91 -16.49
CA SER A 351 -19.72 -5.68 -17.10
C SER A 351 -20.73 -5.12 -16.09
N SER A 352 -20.72 -5.60 -14.85
CA SER A 352 -21.64 -5.09 -13.82
C SER A 352 -21.36 -3.63 -13.46
N LEU A 353 -20.08 -3.22 -13.44
CA LEU A 353 -19.70 -1.85 -13.08
C LEU A 353 -20.00 -0.84 -14.18
N ALA A 354 -19.94 -1.26 -15.44
CA ALA A 354 -20.20 -0.39 -16.59
C ALA A 354 -21.68 -0.03 -16.75
N VAL A 355 -22.59 -0.82 -16.16
CA VAL A 355 -24.03 -0.55 -16.16
C VAL A 355 -24.43 0.44 -15.06
N ASP A 356 -23.65 0.50 -13.99
CA ASP A 356 -23.92 1.31 -12.80
C ASP A 356 -23.15 2.67 -12.77
N GLY A 357 -22.26 2.92 -13.75
CA GLY A 357 -21.51 4.17 -13.92
C GLY A 357 -22.07 5.03 -15.05
#